data_AF-A0A8S2SNE1-F1
#
_entry.id   AF-A0A8S2SNE1-F1
#
_cell.length_a   1.000
_cell.length_b   1.000
_cell.length_c   1.000
_cell.angle_alpha   90.00
_cell.angle_beta   90.00
_cell.angle_gamma   90.00
#
_symmetry.space_group_name_H-M   'P 1'
#
loop_
_entity.id
_entity.type
_entity.pdbx_description
1 polymer ?
#
loop_
_entity_poly.entity_id
_entity_poly.type
_entity_poly.pdbx_seq_one_letter_code
_entity_poly.pdbx_strand_id
1 'polypeptide(L)'
;WEAPVAAGRWAPSVLNATKPPPACPQPECKVPPILCPAVTSEDCLYLNIFTPIPTQTSSPTPLPVMIFITGGNFQFLDASA
;
A
#
# COMPACT_ATOMS: atom_id res chain seq x y z
N TRP A 1 4.31 -16.82 13.41
CA TRP A 1 4.73 -15.47 13.04
C TRP A 1 6.23 -15.45 12.89
N GLU A 2 6.70 -15.00 11.73
CA GLU A 2 8.12 -14.83 11.41
C GLU A 2 8.31 -13.41 10.86
N ALA A 3 9.56 -12.93 10.81
CA ALA A 3 9.86 -11.66 10.18
C ALA A 3 9.53 -11.71 8.68
N PRO A 4 9.07 -10.60 8.06
CA PRO A 4 8.85 -10.57 6.63
C PRO A 4 10.17 -10.81 5.89
N VAL A 5 10.09 -11.58 4.81
CA VAL A 5 11.20 -11.78 3.87
C VAL A 5 11.03 -10.88 2.65
N ALA A 6 12.10 -10.62 1.92
CA ALA A 6 12.03 -9.86 0.68
C ALA A 6 11.08 -10.55 -0.31
N ALA A 7 10.21 -9.77 -0.96
CA ALA A 7 9.35 -10.28 -2.03
C ALA A 7 10.20 -10.86 -3.17
N GLY A 8 9.74 -11.95 -3.77
CA GLY A 8 10.38 -12.55 -4.93
C GLY A 8 10.43 -11.60 -6.13
N ARG A 9 11.45 -11.74 -6.97
CA ARG A 9 11.50 -10.97 -8.23
C ARG A 9 10.41 -11.45 -9.17
N TRP A 10 9.60 -10.54 -9.69
CA TRP A 10 8.56 -10.82 -10.69
C TRP A 10 9.03 -10.61 -12.13
N ALA A 11 10.20 -10.00 -12.35
CA ALA A 11 10.78 -9.87 -13.69
C ALA A 11 11.02 -11.28 -14.30
N PRO A 12 10.71 -11.49 -15.59
CA PRO A 12 10.44 -10.47 -16.62
C PRO A 12 8.97 -10.01 -16.73
N SER A 13 8.06 -10.56 -15.92
CA SER A 13 6.66 -10.15 -15.93
C SER A 13 6.46 -8.73 -15.38
N VAL A 14 5.32 -8.11 -15.68
CA VAL A 14 4.91 -6.81 -15.11
C VAL A 14 3.78 -7.06 -14.11
N LEU A 15 3.96 -6.61 -12.87
CA LEU A 15 2.92 -6.70 -11.85
C LEU A 15 1.85 -5.63 -12.09
N ASN A 16 0.58 -6.03 -12.08
CA ASN A 16 -0.53 -5.10 -12.23
C ASN A 16 -0.80 -4.37 -10.90
N ALA A 17 -0.47 -3.07 -10.86
CA ALA A 17 -0.62 -2.20 -9.69
C ALA A 17 -1.70 -1.12 -9.88
N THR A 18 -2.78 -1.44 -10.62
CA THR A 18 -3.86 -0.47 -10.93
C THR A 18 -5.04 -0.48 -9.95
N LYS A 19 -5.03 -1.40 -8.97
CA LYS A 19 -6.08 -1.56 -7.98
C LYS A 19 -5.46 -1.66 -6.58
N PRO A 20 -6.19 -1.21 -5.55
CA PRO A 20 -5.77 -1.45 -4.18
C PRO A 20 -5.58 -2.94 -3.88
N PRO A 21 -4.49 -3.31 -3.18
CA PRO A 21 -4.30 -4.66 -2.65
C PRO A 21 -5.24 -4.92 -1.46
N PRO A 22 -5.42 -6.18 -1.04
CA PRO A 22 -6.13 -6.51 0.19
C PRO A 22 -5.45 -5.88 1.42
N ALA A 23 -6.25 -5.46 2.40
CA ALA A 23 -5.72 -5.08 3.71
C ALA A 23 -5.32 -6.32 4.52
N CYS A 24 -4.47 -6.13 5.53
CA CYS A 24 -4.15 -7.21 6.46
C CYS A 24 -5.36 -7.62 7.30
N PRO A 25 -5.38 -8.87 7.81
CA PRO A 25 -6.45 -9.31 8.70
C PRO A 25 -6.46 -8.43 9.96
N GLN A 26 -7.61 -7.82 10.21
CA GLN A 26 -7.85 -6.97 11.37
C GLN A 26 -9.08 -7.48 12.12
N PRO A 27 -9.21 -7.20 13.43
CA PRO A 27 -10.42 -7.51 14.18
C PRO A 27 -11.66 -6.92 13.49
N GLU A 28 -12.84 -7.43 13.87
CA GLU A 28 -14.11 -6.92 13.36
C GLU A 28 -14.11 -5.39 13.36
N CYS A 29 -14.36 -4.82 12.19
CA CYS A 29 -14.30 -3.38 12.00
C CYS A 29 -15.48 -2.72 12.70
N LYS A 30 -15.24 -2.19 13.91
CA LYS A 30 -16.24 -1.49 14.73
C LYS A 30 -16.22 0.03 14.55
N VAL A 31 -15.59 0.50 13.47
CA VAL A 31 -15.52 1.91 13.07
C VAL A 31 -16.47 2.15 11.89
N PRO A 32 -16.74 3.41 11.50
CA PRO A 32 -17.58 3.70 10.33
C PRO A 32 -17.13 2.91 9.09
N PRO A 33 -18.06 2.35 8.28
CA PRO A 33 -17.72 1.46 7.15
C PRO A 33 -16.73 2.03 6.15
N ILE A 34 -16.65 3.36 6.02
CA ILE A 34 -15.68 4.04 5.13
C ILE A 34 -14.22 3.83 5.55
N LEU A 35 -13.98 3.48 6.81
CA LEU A 35 -12.65 3.18 7.36
C LEU A 35 -12.37 1.67 7.41
N CYS A 36 -13.31 0.85 6.94
CA CYS A 36 -13.19 -0.60 6.95
C CYS A 36 -12.64 -1.09 5.61
N PRO A 37 -11.68 -2.02 5.61
CA PRO A 37 -11.19 -2.59 4.37
C PRO A 37 -12.31 -3.39 3.68
N ALA A 38 -12.43 -3.21 2.37
CA ALA A 38 -13.40 -3.96 1.58
C ALA A 38 -13.03 -5.45 1.45
N VAL A 39 -11.72 -5.75 1.41
CA VAL A 39 -11.16 -7.10 1.26
C VAL A 39 -9.96 -7.24 2.19
N THR A 40 -9.86 -8.37 2.89
CA THR A 40 -8.70 -8.71 3.74
C THR A 40 -8.04 -10.02 3.29
N SER A 41 -6.73 -10.13 3.48
CA SER A 41 -5.92 -11.32 3.18
C SER A 41 -4.65 -11.32 4.04
N GLU A 42 -4.08 -12.49 4.36
CA GLU A 42 -2.72 -12.57 4.95
C GLU A 42 -1.63 -12.15 3.93
N ASP A 43 -1.92 -12.28 2.64
CA ASP A 43 -1.14 -11.66 1.57
C ASP A 43 -1.56 -10.19 1.44
N CYS A 44 -0.99 -9.34 2.30
CA CYS A 44 -1.34 -7.92 2.44
C CYS A 44 -0.14 -6.95 2.47
N LEU A 45 1.09 -7.45 2.34
CA LEU A 45 2.30 -6.62 2.43
C LEU A 45 2.59 -5.92 1.10
N TYR A 46 1.82 -4.88 0.81
CA TYR A 46 1.91 -4.08 -0.40
C TYR A 46 2.08 -2.59 -0.07
N LEU A 47 2.49 -1.81 -1.07
CA LEU A 47 2.65 -0.36 -0.97
C LEU A 47 2.01 0.33 -2.18
N ASN A 48 1.56 1.57 -1.95
CA ASN A 48 1.03 2.44 -2.99
C ASN A 48 2.07 3.54 -3.29
N ILE A 49 2.37 3.77 -4.58
CA ILE A 49 3.30 4.82 -5.01
C ILE A 49 2.56 5.83 -5.86
N PHE A 50 2.66 7.11 -5.49
CA PHE A 50 2.13 8.23 -6.26
C PHE A 50 3.30 9.11 -6.72
N THR A 51 3.41 9.31 -8.03
CA THR A 51 4.42 10.18 -8.64
C THR A 51 3.74 11.24 -9.48
N PRO A 52 4.22 12.50 -9.49
CA PRO A 52 3.72 13.49 -10.42
C PRO A 52 3.98 13.04 -11.86
N ILE A 53 3.05 13.36 -12.76
CA ILE A 53 3.21 13.12 -14.20
C ILE A 53 4.31 14.06 -14.70
N PRO A 54 5.40 13.56 -15.31
CA PRO A 54 6.44 14.42 -15.87
C PRO A 54 5.86 15.35 -16.96
N THR A 55 6.22 16.62 -16.87
CA THR A 55 5.89 17.66 -17.85
C THR A 55 7.16 18.12 -18.58
N GLN A 56 7.02 18.88 -19.66
CA GLN A 56 8.16 19.43 -20.41
C GLN A 56 9.10 20.31 -19.57
N THR A 57 8.61 20.86 -18.45
CA THR A 57 9.39 21.69 -17.51
C THR A 57 9.91 20.91 -16.31
N SER A 58 9.69 19.59 -16.25
CA SER A 58 10.15 18.76 -15.14
C SER A 58 11.68 18.65 -15.14
N SER A 59 12.28 18.95 -13.99
CA SER A 59 13.71 18.78 -13.77
C SER A 59 14.10 17.28 -13.84
N PRO A 60 15.26 16.92 -14.41
CA PRO A 60 15.78 15.56 -14.37
C PRO A 60 16.30 15.13 -12.98
N THR A 61 16.23 16.01 -11.97
CA THR A 61 16.69 15.72 -10.62
C THR A 61 15.71 14.80 -9.88
N PRO A 62 16.20 13.85 -9.06
CA PRO A 62 15.34 13.04 -8.19
C PRO A 62 14.43 13.90 -7.31
N LEU A 63 13.16 13.48 -7.18
CA LEU A 63 12.20 14.12 -6.31
C LEU A 63 12.34 13.60 -4.87
N PRO A 64 12.05 14.42 -3.85
CA PRO A 64 11.89 13.94 -2.48
C PRO A 64 10.80 12.87 -2.39
N VAL A 65 11.04 11.85 -1.56
CA VAL A 65 10.07 10.77 -1.29
C VAL A 65 9.51 10.96 0.11
N MET A 66 8.18 10.98 0.22
CA MET A 66 7.48 10.98 1.51
C MET A 66 6.87 9.59 1.75
N ILE A 67 7.00 9.10 2.99
CA ILE A 67 6.44 7.81 3.41
C ILE A 67 5.36 8.10 4.46
N PHE A 68 4.15 7.62 4.20
CA PHE A 68 3.04 7.70 5.15
C PHE A 68 2.85 6.34 5.83
N ILE A 69 2.84 6.34 7.15
CA ILE A 69 2.55 5.16 7.98
C ILE A 69 1.19 5.39 8.62
N THR A 70 0.25 4.50 8.35
CA THR A 70 -1.14 4.61 8.82
C THR A 70 -1.23 4.43 10.34
N GLY A 71 -2.24 5.05 10.94
CA GLY A 71 -2.55 4.92 12.36
C GLY A 71 -3.33 3.63 12.67
N GLY A 72 -4.34 3.72 13.55
CA GLY A 72 -5.26 2.60 13.81
C GLY A 72 -4.84 1.68 14.94
N ASN A 73 -4.11 2.22 15.92
CA ASN A 73 -3.78 1.55 17.19
C ASN A 73 -3.12 0.16 17.03
N PHE A 74 -2.36 -0.04 15.95
CA PHE A 74 -1.75 -1.33 15.60
C PHE A 74 -2.75 -2.49 15.41
N GLN A 75 -4.03 -2.17 15.19
CA GLN A 75 -5.13 -3.14 15.15
C GLN A 75 -5.97 -3.05 13.88
N PHE A 76 -6.15 -1.85 13.31
CA PHE A 76 -7.04 -1.60 12.17
C PHE A 76 -6.47 -0.49 11.26
N LEU A 77 -7.20 -0.15 10.19
CA LEU A 77 -6.79 0.70 9.04
C LEU A 77 -5.87 0.01 8.03
N ASP A 78 -5.78 0.63 6.85
CA ASP A 78 -4.87 0.28 5.77
C ASP A 78 -4.52 1.53 4.94
N ALA A 79 -3.64 1.39 3.95
CA ALA A 79 -3.11 2.50 3.16
C ALA A 79 -3.87 2.77 1.85
N SER A 80 -5.06 2.20 1.68
CA SER A 80 -5.86 2.24 0.44
C SER A 80 -7.11 3.10 0.51
N ALA A 81 -7.35 3.76 1.64
CA ALA A 81 -8.46 4.70 1.83
C ALA A 81 -8.12 6.11 1.32
#